data_AF-A0A1H9UQ48-F1
#
_entry.id   AF-A0A1H9UQ48-F1
#
_cell.length_a   1.000
_cell.length_b   1.000
_cell.length_c   1.000
_cell.angle_alpha   90.00
_cell.angle_beta   90.00
_cell.angle_gamma   90.00
#
_symmetry.space_group_name_H-M   'P 1'
#
loop_
_entity.id
_entity.type
_entity.pdbx_description
1 polymer ?
#
loop_
_entity_poly.entity_id
_entity_poly.type
_entity_poly.pdbx_seq_one_letter_code
_entity_poly.pdbx_strand_id
1 'polypeptide(L)'
;MLAPYGKTKTTPTLIINSKIMKEDLAILGIIPNKSLTVPFPEVPKEYLSSFIRGVIDGDGWVQDKGYVMNVTTGSEDFAKGLLDVYRSWNLRTEITTECSRKGSIIYRVWVKGKDDLPKLAKIIYEHANDNYNYLKKERLTQRLKEKETIYYVEIN
;
A
#
# COMPACT_ATOMS: atom_id res chain seq x y z
N MET A 1 -2.76 9.27 26.98
CA MET A 1 -3.42 10.56 26.70
C MET A 1 -4.22 10.41 25.43
N LEU A 2 -5.53 10.69 25.48
CA LEU A 2 -6.38 10.72 24.29
C LEU A 2 -6.08 11.99 23.49
N ALA A 3 -6.10 11.88 22.15
CA ALA A 3 -5.89 13.03 21.27
C ALA A 3 -6.99 14.09 21.52
N PRO A 4 -6.68 15.40 21.41
CA PRO A 4 -7.71 16.42 21.51
C PRO A 4 -8.82 16.17 20.47
N TYR A 5 -10.06 16.15 20.95
CA TYR A 5 -11.27 15.87 20.16
C TYR A 5 -11.71 17.15 19.43
N GLY A 6 -11.46 17.23 18.12
CA GLY A 6 -12.01 18.26 17.25
C GLY A 6 -13.34 17.81 16.65
N LYS A 7 -14.35 18.68 16.59
CA LYS A 7 -15.71 18.40 16.05
C LYS A 7 -15.73 17.74 14.66
N THR A 8 -14.68 17.86 13.86
CA THR A 8 -14.54 17.32 12.49
C THR A 8 -13.65 16.08 12.39
N LYS A 9 -13.01 15.64 13.48
CA LYS A 9 -12.07 14.50 13.45
C LYS A 9 -12.83 13.20 13.74
N THR A 10 -13.45 12.63 12.71
CA THR A 10 -14.14 11.33 12.79
C THR A 10 -13.19 10.14 12.74
N THR A 11 -11.92 10.35 12.43
CA THR A 11 -10.91 9.30 12.31
C THR A 11 -10.38 8.89 13.70
N PRO A 12 -10.53 7.60 14.09
CA PRO A 12 -9.87 7.08 15.29
C PRO A 12 -8.37 7.38 15.25
N THR A 13 -7.81 7.86 16.35
CA THR A 13 -6.39 8.21 16.45
C THR A 13 -5.72 7.33 17.51
N LEU A 14 -4.72 6.56 17.10
CA LEU A 14 -3.83 5.85 18.01
C LEU A 14 -2.66 6.76 18.39
N ILE A 15 -2.44 6.98 19.70
CA ILE A 15 -1.28 7.71 20.21
C ILE A 15 -0.36 6.73 20.94
N ILE A 16 0.89 6.65 20.50
CA ILE A 16 1.95 5.87 21.13
C ILE A 16 3.03 6.83 21.61
N ASN A 17 3.27 6.86 22.93
CA ASN A 17 4.27 7.73 23.56
C ASN A 17 5.50 6.89 23.96
N SER A 18 6.33 6.51 22.99
CA SER A 18 7.57 5.78 23.21
C SER A 18 8.75 6.55 22.64
N LYS A 19 9.69 6.95 23.51
CA LYS A 19 10.92 7.65 23.10
C LYS A 19 11.79 6.75 22.21
N ILE A 20 11.91 5.48 22.58
CA ILE A 20 12.68 4.47 21.84
C ILE A 20 12.10 4.33 20.41
N MET A 21 10.79 4.09 20.29
CA MET A 21 10.18 3.95 18.96
C MET A 21 10.31 5.23 18.13
N LYS A 22 10.21 6.41 18.75
CA LYS A 22 10.40 7.68 18.04
C LYS A 22 11.82 7.77 17.46
N GLU A 23 12.83 7.40 18.24
CA GLU A 23 14.24 7.43 17.83
C GLU A 23 14.52 6.40 16.72
N ASP A 24 14.01 5.17 16.86
CA ASP A 24 14.12 4.13 15.84
C ASP A 24 13.46 4.56 14.52
N LEU A 25 12.25 5.12 14.60
CA LEU A 25 11.53 5.65 13.43
C LEU A 25 12.31 6.81 12.78
N ALA A 26 12.95 7.67 13.57
CA ALA A 26 13.76 8.77 13.04
C ALA A 26 14.98 8.25 12.26
N ILE A 27 15.64 7.19 12.73
CA ILE A 27 16.74 6.51 12.02
C ILE A 27 16.27 6.00 10.66
N LEU A 28 15.03 5.50 10.57
CA LEU A 28 14.40 5.05 9.32
C LEU A 28 13.86 6.21 8.45
N GLY A 29 14.23 7.46 8.73
CA GLY A 29 13.76 8.64 7.98
C GLY A 29 12.33 9.06 8.32
N ILE A 30 11.79 8.61 9.46
CA ILE A 30 10.45 8.96 9.96
C ILE A 30 10.48 10.11 10.98
N ILE A 31 10.64 11.33 10.43
CA ILE A 31 10.60 12.61 11.13
C ILE A 31 9.23 13.33 11.02
N PRO A 32 8.90 14.33 11.86
CA PRO A 32 7.67 15.14 11.72
C PRO A 32 7.61 15.97 10.42
N ASN A 33 6.40 16.35 9.96
CA ASN A 33 6.13 17.25 8.82
C ASN A 33 6.71 16.84 7.44
N LYS A 34 6.89 15.55 7.22
CA LYS A 34 7.62 15.02 6.06
C LYS A 34 6.76 14.38 4.96
N SER A 35 5.44 14.54 4.96
CA SER A 35 4.56 13.81 4.03
C SER A 35 4.94 14.00 2.55
N LEU A 36 5.68 15.06 2.22
CA LEU A 36 6.20 15.36 0.88
C LEU A 36 7.64 14.87 0.62
N THR A 37 8.37 14.43 1.64
CA THR A 37 9.82 14.12 1.56
C THR A 37 10.19 12.81 2.23
N VAL A 38 9.23 11.92 2.50
CA VAL A 38 9.52 10.59 3.05
C VAL A 38 10.34 9.79 2.04
N PRO A 39 11.56 9.33 2.36
CA PRO A 39 12.27 8.41 1.47
C PRO A 39 11.58 7.04 1.48
N PHE A 40 11.76 6.26 0.42
CA PHE A 40 11.50 4.83 0.50
C PHE A 40 12.59 4.20 1.40
N PRO A 41 12.25 3.56 2.52
CA PRO A 41 13.25 3.06 3.45
C PRO A 41 13.99 1.84 2.89
N GLU A 42 15.22 1.61 3.38
CA GLU A 42 15.93 0.36 3.14
C GLU A 42 15.29 -0.76 3.97
N VAL A 43 14.42 -1.55 3.33
CA VAL A 43 13.72 -2.66 3.98
C VAL A 43 14.43 -3.98 3.63
N PRO A 44 14.85 -4.78 4.62
CA PRO A 44 15.38 -6.12 4.37
C PRO A 44 14.41 -6.96 3.53
N LYS A 45 14.94 -7.79 2.64
CA LYS A 45 14.17 -8.51 1.62
C LYS A 45 13.06 -9.38 2.23
N GLU A 46 13.35 -10.00 3.37
CA GLU A 46 12.43 -10.83 4.15
C GLU A 46 11.24 -10.05 4.74
N TYR A 47 11.38 -8.74 4.94
CA TYR A 47 10.34 -7.87 5.49
C TYR A 47 9.64 -7.03 4.43
N LEU A 48 10.17 -6.98 3.20
CA LEU A 48 9.65 -6.13 2.13
C LEU A 48 8.17 -6.42 1.81
N SER A 49 7.78 -7.70 1.73
CA SER A 49 6.37 -8.07 1.48
C SER A 49 5.43 -7.56 2.58
N SER A 50 5.85 -7.65 3.85
CA SER A 50 5.07 -7.16 4.99
C SER A 50 5.05 -5.65 5.09
N PHE A 51 6.14 -4.97 4.74
CA PHE A 51 6.19 -3.51 4.65
C PHE A 51 5.21 -3.00 3.58
N ILE A 52 5.26 -3.56 2.38
CA ILE A 52 4.36 -3.19 1.28
C ILE A 52 2.90 -3.51 1.62
N ARG A 53 2.63 -4.64 2.30
CA ARG A 53 1.29 -4.92 2.86
C ARG A 53 0.81 -3.76 3.75
N GLY A 54 1.63 -3.32 4.69
CA GLY A 54 1.31 -2.21 5.60
C GLY A 54 1.01 -0.90 4.85
N VAL A 55 1.82 -0.58 3.84
CA VAL A 55 1.61 0.60 2.98
C VAL A 55 0.29 0.51 2.22
N ILE A 56 0.00 -0.63 1.59
CA ILE A 56 -1.24 -0.84 0.84
C ILE A 56 -2.45 -0.83 1.80
N ASP A 57 -2.34 -1.44 2.97
CA ASP A 57 -3.44 -1.50 3.94
C ASP A 57 -3.73 -0.16 4.61
N GLY A 58 -2.70 0.67 4.82
CA GLY A 58 -2.84 2.03 5.32
C GLY A 58 -3.30 3.03 4.27
N ASP A 59 -2.48 3.23 3.22
CA ASP A 59 -2.62 4.34 2.26
C ASP A 59 -3.07 3.90 0.86
N GLY A 60 -3.21 2.58 0.65
CA GLY A 60 -3.67 2.02 -0.61
C GLY A 60 -5.19 2.11 -0.81
N TRP A 61 -5.59 2.20 -2.07
CA TRP A 61 -6.96 2.01 -2.53
C TRP A 61 -7.00 0.87 -3.53
N VAL A 62 -7.95 -0.05 -3.36
CA VAL A 62 -8.19 -1.18 -4.27
C VAL A 62 -9.59 -1.02 -4.85
N GLN A 63 -9.67 -1.02 -6.19
CA GLN A 63 -10.96 -0.97 -6.88
C GLN A 63 -11.82 -2.18 -6.50
N ASP A 64 -13.11 -1.94 -6.26
CA ASP A 64 -14.07 -2.98 -5.90
C ASP A 64 -14.09 -4.17 -6.87
N LYS A 65 -13.88 -3.91 -8.18
CA LYS A 65 -13.85 -4.95 -9.22
C LYS A 65 -12.52 -5.71 -9.34
N GLY A 66 -11.46 -5.25 -8.67
CA GLY A 66 -10.17 -5.94 -8.64
C GLY A 66 -9.37 -5.88 -9.95
N TYR A 67 -9.49 -4.79 -10.71
CA TYR A 67 -8.63 -4.56 -11.90
C TYR A 67 -7.48 -3.62 -11.64
N VAL A 68 -7.60 -2.72 -10.66
CA VAL A 68 -6.57 -1.72 -10.36
C VAL A 68 -6.50 -1.45 -8.88
N MET A 69 -5.31 -1.09 -8.42
CA MET A 69 -5.07 -0.53 -7.10
C MET A 69 -4.03 0.59 -7.21
N ASN A 70 -4.04 1.53 -6.27
CA ASN A 70 -2.94 2.49 -6.14
C ASN A 70 -2.60 2.78 -4.68
N VAL A 71 -1.37 3.23 -4.45
CA VAL A 71 -0.96 3.92 -3.23
C VAL A 71 -0.81 5.40 -3.55
N THR A 72 -1.39 6.26 -2.72
CA THR A 72 -1.28 7.72 -2.88
C THR A 72 -0.25 8.28 -1.90
N THR A 73 0.69 9.08 -2.38
CA THR A 73 1.73 9.71 -1.56
C THR A 73 2.05 11.13 -2.05
N GLY A 74 2.48 12.00 -1.14
CA GLY A 74 3.02 13.32 -1.48
C GLY A 74 4.53 13.30 -1.76
N SER A 75 5.21 12.20 -1.46
CA SER A 75 6.65 12.05 -1.66
C SER A 75 6.97 11.37 -2.98
N GLU A 76 7.72 12.06 -3.84
CA GLU A 76 8.19 11.54 -5.11
C GLU A 76 9.17 10.36 -4.91
N ASP A 77 10.07 10.47 -3.95
CA ASP A 77 11.08 9.44 -3.66
C ASP A 77 10.42 8.15 -3.18
N PHE A 78 9.40 8.28 -2.31
CA PHE A 78 8.61 7.13 -1.90
C PHE A 78 7.87 6.50 -3.08
N ALA A 79 7.29 7.33 -3.95
CA ALA A 79 6.56 6.86 -5.12
C ALA A 79 7.47 6.07 -6.08
N LYS A 80 8.68 6.58 -6.34
CA LYS A 80 9.69 5.92 -7.19
C LYS A 80 10.17 4.60 -6.58
N GLY A 81 10.54 4.59 -5.30
CA GLY A 81 10.95 3.36 -4.62
C GLY A 81 9.86 2.30 -4.62
N LEU A 82 8.59 2.70 -4.40
CA LEU A 82 7.46 1.79 -4.48
C LEU A 82 7.24 1.23 -5.89
N LEU A 83 7.37 2.07 -6.92
CA LEU A 83 7.30 1.66 -8.32
C LEU A 83 8.38 0.63 -8.66
N ASP A 84 9.60 0.85 -8.18
CA ASP A 84 10.72 -0.06 -8.44
C ASP A 84 10.54 -1.42 -7.74
N VAL A 85 9.98 -1.44 -6.54
CA VAL A 85 9.57 -2.69 -5.88
C VAL A 85 8.53 -3.44 -6.72
N TYR A 86 7.47 -2.78 -7.19
CA TYR A 86 6.45 -3.42 -8.02
C TYR A 86 7.02 -3.93 -9.36
N ARG A 87 7.95 -3.19 -9.97
CA ARG A 87 8.68 -3.64 -11.17
C ARG A 87 9.54 -4.86 -10.89
N SER A 88 10.24 -4.90 -9.75
CA SER A 88 11.06 -6.06 -9.37
C SER A 88 10.25 -7.35 -9.18
N TRP A 89 8.95 -7.22 -8.91
CA TRP A 89 8.00 -8.32 -8.83
C TRP A 89 7.28 -8.62 -10.16
N ASN A 90 7.73 -8.01 -11.26
CA ASN A 90 7.16 -8.14 -12.59
C ASN A 90 5.65 -7.82 -12.65
N LEU A 91 5.22 -6.80 -11.90
CA LEU A 91 3.83 -6.32 -11.92
C LEU A 91 3.67 -5.18 -12.93
N ARG A 92 2.54 -5.15 -13.65
CA ARG A 92 2.19 -3.99 -14.47
C ARG A 92 1.88 -2.78 -13.57
N THR A 93 2.78 -1.80 -13.61
CA THR A 93 2.75 -0.65 -12.71
C THR A 93 3.10 0.66 -13.43
N GLU A 94 2.58 1.77 -12.92
CA GLU A 94 2.88 3.14 -13.40
C GLU A 94 2.69 4.16 -12.28
N ILE A 95 3.25 5.36 -12.44
CA ILE A 95 2.94 6.51 -11.60
C ILE A 95 2.10 7.50 -12.40
N THR A 96 1.04 8.03 -11.78
CA THR A 96 0.32 9.21 -12.27
C THR A 96 0.44 10.35 -11.26
N THR A 97 0.48 11.59 -11.74
CA THR A 97 0.58 12.78 -10.89
C THR A 97 -0.66 13.66 -11.01
N GLU A 98 -1.07 14.27 -9.91
CA GLU A 98 -2.16 15.25 -9.85
C GLU A 98 -1.71 16.46 -9.02
N CYS A 99 -2.06 17.67 -9.46
CA CYS A 99 -1.83 18.86 -8.66
C CYS A 99 -3.03 19.09 -7.73
N SER A 100 -2.79 19.11 -6.42
CA SER A 100 -3.84 19.41 -5.46
C SER A 100 -4.31 20.87 -5.56
N ARG A 101 -5.50 21.15 -5.02
CA ARG A 101 -6.04 22.53 -4.95
C ARG A 101 -5.12 23.52 -4.23
N LYS A 102 -4.19 23.04 -3.42
CA LYS A 102 -3.20 23.85 -2.66
C LYS A 102 -1.84 23.94 -3.36
N GLY A 103 -1.71 23.44 -4.59
CA GLY A 103 -0.47 23.48 -5.38
C GLY A 103 0.52 22.35 -5.11
N SER A 104 0.28 21.48 -4.13
CA SER A 104 1.14 20.31 -3.87
C SER A 104 0.90 19.20 -4.89
N ILE A 105 1.97 18.57 -5.36
CA ILE A 105 1.91 17.39 -6.26
C ILE A 105 1.54 16.15 -5.45
N ILE A 106 0.62 15.36 -5.99
CA ILE A 106 0.20 14.07 -5.46
C ILE A 106 0.62 13.00 -6.45
N TYR A 107 1.30 11.97 -5.97
CA TYR A 107 1.72 10.80 -6.74
C TYR A 107 0.79 9.63 -6.42
N ARG A 108 0.35 8.92 -7.46
CA ARG A 108 -0.38 7.64 -7.32
C ARG A 108 0.40 6.56 -8.02
N VAL A 109 0.86 5.56 -7.26
CA VAL A 109 1.59 4.40 -7.79
C VAL A 109 0.60 3.27 -8.00
N TRP A 110 0.34 2.92 -9.25
CA TRP A 110 -0.68 1.96 -9.66
C TRP A 110 -0.12 0.56 -9.83
N VAL A 111 -0.91 -0.46 -9.50
CA VAL A 111 -0.79 -1.81 -10.08
C VAL A 111 -2.08 -2.11 -10.82
N LYS A 112 -1.98 -2.64 -12.05
CA LYS A 112 -3.12 -2.80 -12.96
C LYS A 112 -3.17 -4.19 -13.59
N GLY A 113 -4.37 -4.69 -13.80
CA GLY A 113 -4.64 -5.93 -14.53
C GLY A 113 -5.21 -7.01 -13.64
N LYS A 114 -6.18 -7.76 -14.19
CA LYS A 114 -6.85 -8.88 -13.52
C LYS A 114 -5.89 -9.99 -13.07
N ASP A 115 -4.72 -10.07 -13.70
CA ASP A 115 -3.71 -11.09 -13.42
C ASP A 115 -2.65 -10.64 -12.42
N ASP A 116 -2.32 -9.34 -12.40
CA ASP A 116 -1.25 -8.81 -11.56
C ASP A 116 -1.71 -8.46 -10.15
N LEU A 117 -2.99 -8.07 -9.96
CA LEU A 117 -3.54 -7.86 -8.62
C LEU A 117 -3.50 -9.14 -7.75
N PRO A 118 -3.89 -10.31 -8.28
CA PRO A 118 -3.70 -11.57 -7.57
C PRO A 118 -2.24 -11.95 -7.31
N LYS A 119 -1.32 -11.69 -8.24
CA LYS A 119 0.12 -11.91 -8.02
C LYS A 119 0.63 -11.07 -6.86
N LEU A 120 0.28 -9.78 -6.84
CA LEU A 120 0.58 -8.88 -5.73
C LEU A 120 0.01 -9.42 -4.41
N ALA A 121 -1.26 -9.83 -4.41
CA ALA A 121 -1.90 -10.40 -3.23
C ALA A 121 -1.17 -11.63 -2.69
N LYS A 122 -0.77 -12.54 -3.59
CA LYS A 122 0.00 -13.74 -3.24
C LYS A 122 1.30 -13.35 -2.53
N ILE A 123 2.03 -12.37 -3.03
CA ILE A 123 3.30 -11.91 -2.44
C ILE A 123 3.09 -11.28 -1.06
N ILE A 124 2.15 -10.33 -0.93
CA ILE A 124 2.05 -9.50 0.29
C ILE A 124 1.28 -10.20 1.44
N TYR A 125 0.44 -11.19 1.12
CA TYR A 125 -0.35 -11.94 2.09
C TYR A 125 0.13 -13.37 2.35
N GLU A 126 1.23 -13.83 1.72
CA GLU A 126 1.74 -15.20 1.86
C GLU A 126 1.93 -15.63 3.33
N HIS A 127 2.48 -14.74 4.13
CA HIS A 127 2.78 -14.96 5.56
C HIS A 127 1.97 -14.03 6.47
N ALA A 128 0.86 -13.50 5.98
CA ALA A 128 0.00 -12.65 6.78
C ALA A 128 -0.88 -13.53 7.69
N ASN A 129 -0.69 -13.37 9.00
CA ASN A 129 -1.64 -13.83 10.03
C ASN A 129 -2.78 -12.81 10.07
N ASP A 130 -3.32 -12.42 11.22
CA ASP A 130 -4.48 -11.49 11.28
C ASP A 130 -4.12 -10.00 11.08
N ASN A 131 -2.91 -9.69 10.61
CA ASN A 131 -2.38 -8.34 10.44
C ASN A 131 -2.56 -7.81 9.01
N TYR A 132 -3.80 -7.82 8.52
CA TYR A 132 -4.16 -7.26 7.22
C TYR A 132 -5.57 -6.69 7.16
N ASN A 133 -5.84 -5.87 6.13
CA ASN A 133 -7.18 -5.43 5.80
C ASN A 133 -7.93 -6.49 4.97
N TYR A 134 -8.92 -7.15 5.58
CA TYR A 134 -9.67 -8.25 4.94
C TYR A 134 -10.31 -7.85 3.60
N LEU A 135 -10.92 -6.65 3.53
CA LEU A 135 -11.60 -6.18 2.33
C LEU A 135 -10.61 -5.93 1.18
N LYS A 136 -9.42 -5.40 1.48
CA LYS A 136 -8.38 -5.21 0.45
C LYS A 136 -7.86 -6.54 -0.06
N LYS A 137 -7.62 -7.51 0.83
CA LYS A 137 -7.23 -8.88 0.45
C LYS A 137 -8.27 -9.54 -0.45
N GLU A 138 -9.54 -9.49 -0.07
CA GLU A 138 -10.64 -10.03 -0.87
C GLU A 138 -10.67 -9.41 -2.28
N ARG A 139 -10.65 -8.08 -2.37
CA ARG A 139 -10.70 -7.38 -3.67
C ARG A 139 -9.50 -7.64 -4.56
N LEU A 140 -8.30 -7.80 -3.99
CA LEU A 140 -7.09 -8.13 -4.75
C LEU A 140 -7.09 -9.58 -5.27
N THR A 141 -7.73 -10.51 -4.55
CA THR A 141 -7.74 -11.94 -4.87
C THR A 141 -8.96 -12.39 -5.67
N GLN A 142 -10.04 -11.60 -5.74
CA GLN A 142 -11.34 -12.03 -6.27
C GLN A 142 -11.30 -12.60 -7.70
N ARG A 143 -10.33 -12.20 -8.53
CA ARG A 143 -10.17 -12.68 -9.92
C ARG A 143 -9.44 -14.02 -10.04
N LEU A 144 -8.84 -14.54 -8.95
CA LEU A 144 -8.31 -15.91 -8.92
C LEU A 144 -9.41 -16.94 -9.19
N LYS A 145 -10.58 -16.73 -8.57
CA LYS A 145 -11.74 -17.63 -8.67
C LYS A 145 -12.27 -17.74 -10.10
N GLU A 146 -12.20 -16.66 -10.88
CA GLU A 146 -12.64 -16.67 -12.29
C GLU A 146 -11.76 -17.56 -13.16
N LYS A 147 -10.45 -17.63 -12.88
CA LYS A 147 -9.55 -18.50 -13.65
C LYS A 147 -9.82 -19.97 -13.38
N GLU A 148 -9.97 -20.35 -12.11
CA GLU A 148 -10.29 -21.73 -11.75
C GLU A 148 -11.58 -22.20 -12.45
N THR A 149 -12.64 -21.38 -12.41
CA THR A 149 -13.91 -21.71 -13.09
C THR A 149 -13.75 -21.89 -14.61
N ILE A 150 -12.97 -21.04 -15.29
CA ILE A 150 -12.75 -21.18 -16.74
C ILE A 150 -12.03 -22.49 -17.07
N TYR A 151 -10.99 -22.86 -16.31
CA TYR A 151 -10.29 -24.13 -16.52
C TYR A 151 -11.22 -25.34 -16.35
N TYR A 152 -12.12 -25.35 -15.37
CA TYR A 152 -13.07 -26.46 -15.22
C TYR A 152 -14.07 -26.58 -16.38
N VAL A 153 -14.42 -25.47 -17.05
CA VAL A 153 -15.32 -25.49 -18.21
C VAL A 153 -14.61 -25.98 -19.48
N GLU A 154 -13.31 -25.74 -19.63
CA GLU A 154 -12.54 -26.15 -20.82
C GLU A 154 -12.12 -27.64 -20.82
N ILE A 155 -12.24 -28.34 -19.68
CA ILE A 155 -11.82 -29.75 -19.52
C ILE A 155 -13.02 -30.73 -19.54
N ASN A 156 -14.25 -30.23 -19.66
CA ASN A 156 -15.49 -31.02 -19.80
C ASN A 156 -16.14 -30.82 -21.17
#